data_AF-A0A6N9ZLZ2-F1
#
_entry.id   AF-A0A6N9ZLZ2-F1
#
_cell.length_a   1.000
_cell.length_b   1.000
_cell.length_c   1.000
_cell.angle_alpha   90.00
_cell.angle_beta   90.00
_cell.angle_gamma   90.00
#
_symmetry.space_group_name_H-M   'P 1'
#
loop_
_entity.id
_entity.type
_entity.pdbx_description
1 polymer ?
#
loop_
_entity_poly.entity_id
_entity_poly.type
_entity_poly.pdbx_seq_one_letter_code
_entity_poly.pdbx_strand_id
1 'polypeptide(L)'
;MVSSNVLGCLAIASIYYLAPQQSPSQEAAHPIKVTFAVVVEGKDPFSAEVSCLPDDTCSLAKHDDLGINLSITVFSGSEAHGELSIYCSPNPCSFRNLRSRIEFFGRRATVDILSGEPDFGFAVPLVIRQRAEIGEVLISY
;
A
#
# COMPACT_ATOMS: atom_id res chain seq x y z
N MET A 1 13.25 4.80 84.76
CA MET A 1 12.80 5.94 83.93
C MET A 1 13.86 6.21 82.87
N VAL A 2 13.42 6.43 81.62
CA VAL A 2 14.20 6.82 80.41
C VAL A 2 14.96 5.64 79.75
N SER A 3 14.37 4.89 78.78
CA SER A 3 14.34 5.09 77.31
C SER A 3 15.75 5.29 76.70
N SER A 4 16.21 4.68 75.60
CA SER A 4 15.52 4.29 74.37
C SER A 4 16.45 3.43 73.49
N ASN A 5 15.86 2.54 72.68
CA ASN A 5 16.46 1.82 71.56
C ASN A 5 16.81 2.78 70.41
N VAL A 6 17.90 2.56 69.66
CA VAL A 6 17.92 2.78 68.19
C VAL A 6 18.92 1.82 67.52
N LEU A 7 18.38 0.75 66.94
CA LEU A 7 18.98 -0.02 65.85
C LEU A 7 18.61 0.74 64.55
N GLY A 8 19.59 1.18 63.77
CA GLY A 8 19.35 1.96 62.55
C GLY A 8 19.95 1.29 61.31
N CYS A 9 19.26 0.29 60.76
CA CYS A 9 19.56 -0.25 59.44
C CYS A 9 19.09 0.75 58.37
N LEU A 10 20.02 1.28 57.57
CA LEU A 10 19.74 2.07 56.37
C LEU A 10 19.20 1.13 55.27
N ALA A 11 17.88 1.01 55.15
CA ALA A 11 17.24 0.40 53.99
C ALA A 11 17.02 1.50 52.93
N ILE A 12 17.87 1.54 51.92
CA ILE A 12 17.68 2.38 50.74
C ILE A 12 16.65 1.68 49.86
N ALA A 13 15.39 2.11 49.94
CA ALA A 13 14.35 1.67 49.03
C ALA A 13 14.52 2.40 47.69
N SER A 14 15.14 1.73 46.72
CA SER A 14 15.16 2.17 45.32
C SER A 14 13.76 2.06 44.74
N ILE A 15 13.00 3.15 44.76
CA ILE A 15 11.74 3.26 44.03
C ILE A 15 12.08 3.34 42.55
N TYR A 16 11.98 2.21 41.84
CA TYR A 16 11.97 2.19 40.40
C TYR A 16 10.74 2.97 39.92
N TYR A 17 10.97 4.17 39.38
CA TYR A 17 9.96 4.90 38.63
C TYR A 17 9.63 4.10 37.37
N LEU A 18 8.58 3.28 37.44
CA LEU A 18 7.86 2.79 36.28
C LEU A 18 7.11 3.99 35.69
N ALA A 19 7.78 4.73 34.79
CA ALA A 19 7.09 5.66 33.91
C ALA A 19 6.05 4.83 33.13
N PRO A 20 4.76 5.21 33.14
CA PRO A 20 3.79 4.55 32.29
C PRO A 20 4.22 4.84 30.85
N GLN A 21 4.66 3.80 30.14
CA GLN A 21 4.77 3.88 28.69
C GLN A 21 3.34 3.96 28.16
N GLN A 22 2.84 5.19 28.02
CA GLN A 22 1.72 5.47 27.13
C GLN A 22 2.21 5.14 25.72
N SER A 23 1.96 3.91 25.30
CA SER A 23 1.89 3.58 23.89
C SER A 23 0.96 4.60 23.23
N PRO A 24 1.36 5.27 22.13
CA PRO A 24 0.40 6.06 21.37
C PRO A 24 -0.77 5.13 21.03
N SER A 25 -1.98 5.57 21.38
CA SER A 25 -3.21 4.93 20.92
C SER A 25 -3.10 4.81 19.41
N GLN A 26 -2.79 3.62 18.91
CA GLN A 26 -2.84 3.31 17.51
C GLN A 26 -4.33 3.32 17.18
N GLU A 27 -4.83 4.49 16.77
CA GLU A 27 -6.18 4.65 16.29
C GLU A 27 -6.37 3.59 15.20
N ALA A 28 -7.28 2.65 15.45
CA ALA A 28 -7.45 1.51 14.57
C ALA A 28 -7.83 2.05 13.18
N ALA A 29 -6.93 1.86 12.21
CA ALA A 29 -7.15 2.30 10.85
C ALA A 29 -8.40 1.60 10.31
N HIS A 30 -9.39 2.37 9.88
CA HIS A 30 -10.65 1.81 9.38
C HIS A 30 -10.44 1.27 7.96
N PRO A 31 -10.86 0.03 7.68
CA PRO A 31 -10.74 -0.52 6.33
C PRO A 31 -11.48 0.32 5.28
N ILE A 32 -10.82 0.53 4.15
CA ILE A 32 -11.33 1.22 2.97
C ILE A 32 -11.80 0.17 1.97
N LYS A 33 -13.02 0.31 1.46
CA LYS A 33 -13.54 -0.55 0.39
C LYS A 33 -13.04 -0.04 -0.96
N VAL A 34 -12.28 -0.87 -1.66
CA VAL A 34 -11.80 -0.59 -3.01
C VAL A 34 -12.57 -1.47 -3.98
N THR A 35 -13.36 -0.84 -4.85
CA THR A 35 -13.96 -1.48 -6.01
C THR A 35 -13.06 -1.28 -7.21
N PHE A 36 -12.81 -2.35 -7.97
CA PHE A 36 -12.02 -2.25 -9.18
C PHE A 36 -12.61 -3.10 -10.30
N ALA A 37 -12.28 -2.72 -11.54
CA ALA A 37 -12.56 -3.49 -12.74
C ALA A 37 -11.32 -3.51 -13.63
N VAL A 38 -11.10 -4.62 -14.33
CA VAL A 38 -9.97 -4.77 -15.24
C VAL A 38 -10.49 -5.30 -16.57
N VAL A 39 -10.02 -4.66 -17.64
CA VAL A 39 -10.28 -5.06 -19.02
C VAL A 39 -8.93 -5.35 -19.66
N VAL A 40 -8.79 -6.50 -20.33
CA VAL A 40 -7.58 -6.90 -21.04
C VAL A 40 -7.98 -7.39 -22.42
N GLU A 41 -7.25 -6.99 -23.45
CA GLU A 41 -7.52 -7.42 -24.82
C GLU A 41 -7.54 -8.95 -24.93
N GLY A 42 -8.59 -9.49 -25.56
CA GLY A 42 -8.76 -10.93 -25.77
C GLY A 42 -9.14 -11.72 -24.52
N LYS A 43 -9.48 -11.07 -23.40
CA LYS A 43 -9.95 -11.73 -22.17
C LYS A 43 -11.28 -11.13 -21.70
N ASP A 44 -12.04 -11.91 -20.95
CA ASP A 44 -13.28 -11.42 -20.36
C ASP A 44 -12.98 -10.38 -19.26
N PRO A 45 -13.71 -9.25 -19.23
CA PRO A 45 -13.55 -8.25 -18.18
C PRO A 45 -14.05 -8.79 -16.84
N PHE A 46 -13.43 -8.35 -15.76
CA PHE A 46 -13.85 -8.73 -14.41
C PHE A 46 -13.80 -7.55 -13.44
N SER A 47 -14.56 -7.65 -12.36
CA SER A 47 -14.61 -6.65 -11.29
C SER A 47 -14.80 -7.30 -9.93
N ALA A 48 -14.32 -6.62 -8.89
CA ALA A 48 -14.48 -7.07 -7.52
C ALA A 48 -14.41 -5.89 -6.54
N GLU A 49 -14.76 -6.16 -5.29
CA GLU A 49 -14.58 -5.27 -4.14
C GLU A 49 -13.67 -5.96 -3.12
N VAL A 50 -12.68 -5.23 -2.60
CA VAL A 50 -11.79 -5.69 -1.54
C VAL A 50 -11.74 -4.65 -0.42
N SER A 51 -11.50 -5.09 0.82
CA SER A 51 -11.30 -4.19 1.97
C SER A 51 -9.81 -4.09 2.27
N CYS A 52 -9.25 -2.89 2.16
CA CYS A 52 -7.84 -2.60 2.33
C CYS A 52 -7.62 -1.71 3.56
N LEU A 53 -6.54 -1.91 4.30
CA LEU A 53 -6.14 -0.97 5.34
C LEU A 53 -5.45 0.25 4.70
N PRO A 54 -5.69 1.48 5.19
CA PRO A 54 -4.93 2.65 4.77
C PRO A 54 -3.43 2.45 4.98
N ASP A 55 -2.62 3.03 4.10
CA ASP A 55 -1.15 2.99 4.08
C ASP A 55 -0.50 1.60 3.90
N ASP A 56 -1.31 0.54 3.84
CA ASP A 56 -0.87 -0.82 3.55
C ASP A 56 -1.09 -1.19 2.08
N THR A 57 -0.14 -1.92 1.50
CA THR A 57 -0.32 -2.49 0.16
C THR A 57 -1.28 -3.66 0.20
N CYS A 58 -2.37 -3.52 -0.54
CA CYS A 58 -3.49 -4.46 -0.63
C CYS A 58 -3.50 -5.12 -2.01
N SER A 59 -3.61 -6.45 -2.07
CA SER A 59 -3.75 -7.15 -3.35
C SER A 59 -5.18 -7.00 -3.88
N LEU A 60 -5.34 -6.50 -5.10
CA LEU A 60 -6.64 -6.37 -5.76
C LEU A 60 -7.01 -7.66 -6.49
N ALA A 61 -6.08 -8.16 -7.32
CA ALA A 61 -6.31 -9.35 -8.12
C ALA A 61 -5.04 -10.19 -8.18
N LYS A 62 -5.21 -11.48 -7.90
CA LYS A 62 -4.31 -12.56 -8.31
C LYS A 62 -5.12 -13.50 -9.18
N HIS A 63 -5.39 -13.07 -10.42
CA HIS A 63 -6.13 -13.90 -11.35
C HIS A 63 -5.13 -14.53 -12.32
N ASP A 64 -4.69 -15.73 -11.96
CA ASP A 64 -3.63 -16.45 -12.67
C ASP A 64 -3.99 -16.65 -14.17
N ASP A 65 -5.28 -16.76 -14.52
CA ASP A 65 -5.77 -16.87 -15.90
C ASP A 65 -5.52 -15.60 -16.74
N LEU A 66 -5.46 -14.44 -16.09
CA LEU A 66 -5.19 -13.17 -16.76
C LEU A 66 -3.70 -12.91 -16.91
N GLY A 67 -2.85 -13.55 -16.11
CA GLY A 67 -1.43 -13.26 -16.07
C GLY A 67 -1.13 -11.84 -15.59
N ILE A 68 -2.07 -11.21 -14.87
CA ILE A 68 -1.95 -9.87 -14.30
C ILE A 68 -2.17 -9.94 -12.80
N ASN A 69 -1.23 -9.39 -12.05
CA ASN A 69 -1.31 -9.19 -10.62
C ASN A 69 -1.36 -7.69 -10.33
N LEU A 70 -2.42 -7.25 -9.64
CA LEU A 70 -2.62 -5.86 -9.25
C LEU A 70 -2.60 -5.72 -7.73
N SER A 71 -1.93 -4.68 -7.26
CA SER A 71 -1.99 -4.25 -5.87
C SER A 71 -2.10 -2.74 -5.77
N ILE A 72 -2.75 -2.27 -4.71
CA ILE A 72 -3.00 -0.86 -4.46
C ILE A 72 -2.53 -0.50 -3.07
N THR A 73 -2.00 0.70 -2.91
CA THR A 73 -1.84 1.34 -1.59
C THR A 73 -2.69 2.59 -1.60
N VAL A 74 -3.61 2.72 -0.65
CA VAL A 74 -4.42 3.92 -0.47
C VAL A 74 -3.85 4.68 0.72
N PHE A 75 -3.34 5.88 0.48
CA PHE A 75 -2.65 6.64 1.52
C PHE A 75 -3.63 7.39 2.40
N SER A 76 -3.37 7.40 3.71
CA SER A 76 -4.08 8.24 4.65
C SER A 76 -3.59 9.68 4.57
N GLY A 77 -4.48 10.66 4.75
CA GLY A 77 -4.13 12.08 4.65
C GLY A 77 -5.30 12.96 4.29
N SER A 78 -5.03 14.26 4.11
CA SER A 78 -6.04 15.26 3.73
C SER A 78 -6.50 15.14 2.27
N GLU A 79 -5.67 14.55 1.41
CA GLU A 79 -5.95 14.38 -0.01
C GLU A 79 -6.15 12.91 -0.33
N ALA A 80 -7.23 12.59 -1.07
CA ALA A 80 -7.43 11.25 -1.59
C ALA A 80 -6.38 10.99 -2.67
N HIS A 81 -5.46 10.07 -2.41
CA HIS A 81 -4.46 9.63 -3.36
C HIS A 81 -4.06 8.19 -3.06
N GLY A 82 -3.45 7.53 -4.04
CA GLY A 82 -2.98 6.17 -3.91
C GLY A 82 -1.96 5.81 -4.97
N GLU A 83 -1.33 4.66 -4.80
CA GLU A 83 -0.41 4.06 -5.75
C GLU A 83 -0.99 2.73 -6.24
N LEU A 84 -1.09 2.57 -7.55
CA LEU A 84 -1.40 1.29 -8.18
C LEU A 84 -0.10 0.65 -8.65
N SER A 85 0.05 -0.65 -8.40
CA SER A 85 1.16 -1.47 -8.87
C SER A 85 0.65 -2.63 -9.72
N ILE A 86 1.40 -2.96 -10.77
CA ILE A 86 1.11 -4.05 -11.69
C ILE A 86 2.32 -4.96 -11.87
N TYR A 87 2.04 -6.25 -12.00
CA TYR A 87 2.98 -7.25 -12.46
C TYR A 87 2.27 -8.17 -13.46
N CYS A 88 2.86 -8.34 -14.65
CA CYS A 88 2.33 -9.25 -15.65
C CYS A 88 3.31 -10.40 -15.94
N SER A 89 2.77 -11.60 -16.17
CA SER A 89 3.51 -12.79 -16.55
C SER A 89 2.65 -13.69 -17.44
N PRO A 90 3.19 -14.28 -18.53
CA PRO A 90 4.59 -14.28 -18.94
C PRO A 90 5.02 -13.02 -19.71
N ASN A 91 4.08 -12.26 -20.25
CA ASN A 91 4.37 -11.06 -21.03
C ASN A 91 4.42 -9.84 -20.11
N PRO A 92 5.52 -9.09 -20.09
CA PRO A 92 5.64 -7.94 -19.20
C PRO A 92 4.74 -6.78 -19.65
N CYS A 93 4.37 -5.95 -18.70
CA CYS A 93 3.47 -4.82 -18.90
C CYS A 93 3.86 -3.64 -17.99
N SER A 94 3.35 -2.46 -18.30
CA SER A 94 3.59 -1.23 -17.57
C SER A 94 2.38 -0.30 -17.64
N PHE A 95 2.30 0.69 -16.77
CA PHE A 95 1.33 1.78 -16.92
C PHE A 95 1.82 2.83 -17.93
N ARG A 96 0.98 3.85 -18.18
CA ARG A 96 1.28 4.96 -19.10
C ARG A 96 2.57 5.73 -18.79
N ASN A 97 3.02 5.71 -17.54
CA ASN A 97 4.31 6.29 -17.13
C ASN A 97 5.52 5.37 -17.41
N LEU A 98 5.31 4.27 -18.13
CA LEU A 98 6.31 3.25 -18.48
C LEU A 98 6.92 2.53 -17.26
N ARG A 99 6.21 2.56 -16.13
CA ARG A 99 6.61 1.91 -14.87
C ARG A 99 5.58 0.88 -14.45
N SER A 100 5.98 0.02 -13.51
CA SER A 100 5.08 -0.94 -12.85
C SER A 100 4.24 -0.29 -11.75
N ARG A 101 4.47 0.98 -11.44
CA ARG A 101 3.74 1.73 -10.42
C ARG A 101 3.31 3.08 -10.93
N ILE A 102 2.12 3.52 -10.56
CA ILE A 102 1.59 4.84 -10.89
C ILE A 102 0.79 5.39 -9.73
N GLU A 103 1.05 6.65 -9.41
CA GLU A 103 0.26 7.42 -8.46
C GLU A 103 -0.99 7.96 -9.16
N PHE A 104 -2.11 7.97 -8.42
CA PHE A 104 -3.34 8.59 -8.87
C PHE A 104 -3.91 9.46 -7.75
N PHE A 105 -4.67 10.48 -8.14
CA PHE A 105 -5.29 11.44 -7.23
C PHE A 105 -6.81 11.39 -7.36
N GLY A 106 -7.48 11.60 -6.24
CA GLY A 106 -8.92 11.43 -6.11
C GLY A 106 -9.32 10.01 -5.70
N ARG A 107 -10.64 9.82 -5.56
CA ARG A 107 -11.28 8.57 -5.16
C ARG A 107 -11.54 7.60 -6.31
N ARG A 108 -11.30 8.04 -7.55
CA ARG A 108 -11.52 7.28 -8.77
C ARG A 108 -10.38 7.48 -9.72
N ALA A 109 -9.94 6.40 -10.34
CA ALA A 109 -8.88 6.43 -11.32
C ALA A 109 -9.17 5.42 -12.43
N THR A 110 -8.72 5.78 -13.62
CA THR A 110 -8.72 4.94 -14.80
C THR A 110 -7.30 4.93 -15.34
N VAL A 111 -6.72 3.75 -15.49
CA VAL A 111 -5.28 3.58 -15.75
C VAL A 111 -5.07 2.57 -16.87
N ASP A 112 -4.45 3.02 -17.95
CA ASP A 112 -4.12 2.18 -19.11
C ASP A 112 -2.98 1.20 -18.76
N ILE A 113 -3.13 -0.04 -19.23
CA ILE A 113 -2.12 -1.08 -19.20
C ILE A 113 -1.48 -1.16 -20.58
N LEU A 114 -0.17 -0.95 -20.64
CA LEU A 114 0.63 -1.03 -21.85
C LEU A 114 1.48 -2.31 -21.85
N SER A 115 1.67 -2.89 -23.04
CA SER A 115 2.59 -4.02 -23.24
C SER A 115 4.05 -3.57 -23.13
N GLY A 116 4.89 -4.39 -22.50
CA GLY A 116 6.34 -4.19 -22.40
C GLY A 116 6.84 -3.96 -20.98
N GLU A 117 8.13 -4.23 -20.78
CA GLU A 117 8.79 -4.17 -19.47
C GLU A 117 8.84 -2.74 -18.93
N PRO A 118 8.51 -2.49 -17.65
CA PRO A 118 8.80 -1.21 -17.02
C PRO A 118 10.28 -0.84 -17.24
N ASP A 119 10.56 0.39 -17.67
CA ASP A 119 11.96 0.80 -17.87
C ASP A 119 12.70 0.70 -16.51
N PHE A 120 13.72 -0.16 -16.45
CA PHE A 120 14.45 -0.43 -15.21
C PHE A 120 15.30 0.78 -14.81
N GLY A 121 14.91 1.46 -13.73
CA GLY A 121 15.79 2.30 -12.93
C GLY A 121 16.06 3.71 -13.47
N PHE A 122 17.34 4.10 -13.50
CA PHE A 122 17.82 5.47 -13.83
C PHE A 122 18.12 5.67 -15.32
N ALA A 123 17.88 4.67 -16.16
CA ALA A 123 18.13 4.77 -17.58
C ALA A 123 17.08 5.69 -18.23
N VAL A 124 17.53 6.83 -18.75
CA VAL A 124 16.66 7.72 -19.54
C VAL A 124 16.58 7.14 -20.95
N PRO A 125 15.38 6.78 -21.44
CA PRO A 125 15.23 6.28 -22.80
C PRO A 125 15.63 7.38 -23.79
N LEU A 126 16.56 7.06 -24.69
CA LEU A 126 16.97 7.99 -25.76
C LEU A 126 15.89 8.11 -26.85
N VAL A 127 14.96 7.15 -26.92
CA VAL A 127 13.82 7.12 -27.83
C VAL A 127 12.61 6.58 -27.09
N ILE A 128 11.52 7.34 -27.09
CA ILE A 128 10.22 6.88 -26.58
C ILE A 128 9.50 6.17 -27.73
N ARG A 129 9.32 4.85 -27.64
CA ARG A 129 8.42 4.11 -28.53
C ARG A 129 7.04 4.04 -27.88
N GLN A 130 6.00 4.34 -28.66
CA GLN A 130 4.64 4.14 -28.21
C GLN A 130 4.40 2.63 -28.02
N ARG A 131 4.07 2.25 -26.80
CA ARG A 131 3.72 0.86 -26.46
C ARG A 131 2.25 0.63 -26.79
N ALA A 132 1.92 -0.59 -27.21
CA ALA A 132 0.54 -0.98 -27.45
C ALA A 132 -0.21 -1.01 -26.12
N GLU A 133 -1.38 -0.38 -26.08
CA GLU A 133 -2.34 -0.53 -24.99
C GLU A 133 -2.96 -1.92 -25.10
N ILE A 134 -2.97 -2.64 -23.98
CA ILE A 134 -3.46 -4.03 -23.90
C ILE A 134 -4.61 -4.17 -22.88
N GLY A 135 -4.99 -3.09 -22.22
CA GLY A 135 -6.03 -3.12 -21.22
C GLY A 135 -6.12 -1.84 -20.39
N GLU A 136 -7.01 -1.87 -19.41
CA GLU A 136 -7.33 -0.74 -18.56
C GLU A 136 -7.77 -1.24 -17.18
N VAL A 137 -7.42 -0.48 -16.13
CA VAL A 137 -7.87 -0.70 -14.76
C VAL A 137 -8.69 0.49 -14.31
N LEU A 138 -9.92 0.23 -13.83
CA LEU A 138 -10.78 1.22 -13.20
C LEU A 138 -10.80 0.96 -11.70
N ILE A 139 -10.69 2.01 -10.90
CA ILE A 139 -10.61 1.94 -9.43
C ILE A 139 -11.56 2.97 -8.83
N SER A 140 -12.23 2.61 -7.74
CA SER A 140 -13.04 3.51 -6.91
C SER A 140 -12.94 3.13 -5.42
N TYR A 141 -12.84 4.12 -4.52
CA TYR A 141 -12.90 3.93 -3.06
C TYR A 141 -13.37 5.17 -2.27
#